data_AF-A0A939FE62-F1
#
_entry.id   AF-A0A939FE62-F1
#
_cell.length_a   1.000
_cell.length_b   1.000
_cell.length_c   1.000
_cell.angle_alpha   90.00
_cell.angle_beta   90.00
_cell.angle_gamma   90.00
#
_symmetry.space_group_name_H-M   'P 1'
#
loop_
_entity.id
_entity.type
_entity.pdbx_description
1 polymer ?
#
loop_
_entity_poly.entity_id
_entity_poly.type
_entity_poly.pdbx_seq_one_letter_code
_entity_poly.pdbx_strand_id
1 'polypeptide(L)'
;MNSSRHSDPQRGFPAPLPWLTRAGATPHVPGSPPEIISNLRALLAEIAGDGTIDRPFTWPDAGTSISLRKAVHALGTCGLVKREGRPTRLSLTDEASYFLDSGDELYLVALFHAHIRFFGEALAALGEGLAHNELNEVAAEVYGLRWDSLDQVRRRVYWLRAA
;
A
#
# COMPACT_ATOMS: atom_id res chain seq x y z
N MET A 1 7.62 -20.89 21.34
CA MET A 1 6.82 -21.68 20.37
C MET A 1 7.15 -21.12 19.00
N ASN A 2 7.86 -21.91 18.20
CA ASN A 2 8.54 -21.48 16.98
C ASN A 2 7.55 -21.63 15.81
N SER A 3 6.87 -20.54 15.42
CA SER A 3 6.03 -20.54 14.23
C SER A 3 6.92 -20.41 13.00
N SER A 4 7.19 -21.56 12.36
CA SER A 4 7.87 -21.64 11.08
C SER A 4 7.12 -20.81 10.04
N ARG A 5 7.72 -19.68 9.62
CA ARG A 5 7.24 -18.85 8.51
C ARG A 5 7.29 -19.68 7.23
N HIS A 6 6.16 -20.27 6.85
CA HIS A 6 6.01 -20.88 5.54
C HIS A 6 5.65 -19.77 4.56
N SER A 7 6.66 -19.17 3.93
CA SER A 7 6.46 -18.52 2.64
C SER A 7 6.05 -19.61 1.65
N ASP A 8 4.85 -19.51 1.07
CA ASP A 8 4.41 -20.38 -0.02
C ASP A 8 5.23 -20.05 -1.28
N PRO A 9 6.19 -20.88 -1.69
CA PRO A 9 7.07 -20.59 -2.81
C PRO A 9 6.36 -20.65 -4.17
N GLN A 10 5.06 -20.97 -4.21
CA GLN A 10 4.26 -21.04 -5.44
C GLN A 10 3.22 -19.92 -5.58
N ARG A 11 3.09 -19.01 -4.60
CA ARG A 11 2.13 -17.92 -4.74
C ARG A 11 2.61 -16.91 -5.78
N GLY A 12 1.96 -16.92 -6.96
CA GLY A 12 2.17 -15.91 -7.99
C GLY A 12 1.73 -14.52 -7.53
N PHE A 13 2.14 -13.49 -8.28
CA PHE A 13 1.72 -12.11 -7.99
C PHE A 13 0.20 -11.91 -8.15
N PRO A 14 -0.40 -10.96 -7.40
CA PRO A 14 -1.82 -10.63 -7.54
C PRO A 14 -2.17 -10.23 -8.98
N ALA A 15 -3.27 -10.80 -9.50
CA ALA A 15 -3.79 -10.39 -10.80
C ALA A 15 -4.31 -8.95 -10.75
N PRO A 16 -3.90 -8.07 -11.67
CA PRO A 16 -4.37 -6.70 -11.63
C PRO A 16 -5.87 -6.57 -11.85
N LEU A 17 -6.53 -5.77 -11.00
CA LEU A 17 -7.95 -5.47 -11.15
C LEU A 17 -8.22 -4.72 -12.47
N PRO A 18 -9.47 -4.76 -12.99
CA PRO A 18 -9.87 -3.91 -14.11
C PRO A 18 -9.48 -2.45 -13.86
N TRP A 19 -8.97 -1.77 -14.89
CA TRP A 19 -8.37 -0.43 -14.74
C TRP A 19 -9.26 0.57 -13.99
N LEU A 20 -10.56 0.60 -14.32
CA LEU A 20 -11.53 1.53 -13.74
C LEU A 20 -11.89 1.21 -12.29
N THR A 21 -11.62 0.00 -11.80
CA THR A 21 -11.86 -0.38 -10.39
C THR A 21 -10.65 -0.08 -9.50
N ARG A 22 -9.49 0.21 -10.10
CA ARG A 22 -8.27 0.54 -9.35
C ARG A 22 -8.34 1.96 -8.76
N ALA A 23 -7.81 2.10 -7.54
CA ALA A 23 -7.73 3.36 -6.83
C ALA A 23 -6.94 4.40 -7.62
N GLY A 24 -7.41 5.65 -7.60
CA GLY A 24 -6.64 6.78 -8.15
C GLY A 24 -5.56 7.28 -7.19
N ALA A 25 -5.74 7.07 -5.89
CA ALA A 25 -4.83 7.51 -4.84
C ALA A 25 -3.95 6.36 -4.32
N THR A 26 -2.71 6.68 -4.00
CA THR A 26 -1.75 5.76 -3.35
C THR A 26 -1.87 5.86 -1.83
N PRO A 27 -1.71 4.75 -1.08
CA PRO A 27 -1.70 4.79 0.38
C PRO A 27 -0.68 5.79 0.93
N HIS A 28 -1.01 6.40 2.04
CA HIS A 28 -0.10 7.23 2.82
C HIS A 28 0.21 6.55 4.15
N VAL A 29 1.51 6.36 4.40
CA VAL A 29 2.08 5.88 5.66
C VAL A 29 3.18 6.88 6.04
N PRO A 30 3.25 7.34 7.30
CA PRO A 30 4.29 8.28 7.72
C PRO A 30 5.66 7.59 7.78
N GLY A 31 6.71 8.40 7.70
CA GLY A 31 8.11 7.95 7.77
C GLY A 31 8.88 8.21 6.47
N SER A 32 10.19 8.03 6.54
CA SER A 32 11.11 8.01 5.40
C SER A 32 10.89 6.76 4.52
N PRO A 33 11.43 6.66 3.28
CA PRO A 33 11.27 5.45 2.46
C PRO A 33 11.63 4.13 3.18
N PRO A 34 12.74 4.01 3.94
CA PRO A 34 12.99 2.78 4.69
C PRO A 34 12.00 2.53 5.85
N GLU A 35 11.31 3.56 6.35
CA GLU A 35 10.37 3.46 7.48
C GLU A 35 8.92 3.15 7.04
N ILE A 36 8.50 3.50 5.84
CA ILE A 36 7.08 3.29 5.46
C ILE A 36 6.71 1.80 5.39
N ILE A 37 7.66 0.92 5.05
CA ILE A 37 7.45 -0.53 5.03
C ILE A 37 7.33 -1.07 6.46
N SER A 38 8.24 -0.68 7.37
CA SER A 38 8.16 -1.10 8.79
C SER A 38 6.87 -0.61 9.44
N ASN A 39 6.53 0.67 9.22
CA ASN A 39 5.30 1.26 9.72
C ASN A 39 4.05 0.57 9.16
N LEU A 40 4.03 0.26 7.86
CA LEU A 40 2.92 -0.49 7.26
C LEU A 40 2.78 -1.87 7.91
N ARG A 41 3.88 -2.62 8.05
CA ARG A 41 3.86 -3.95 8.67
C ARG A 41 3.37 -3.90 10.11
N ALA A 42 3.77 -2.89 10.88
CA ALA A 42 3.28 -2.68 12.24
C ALA A 42 1.76 -2.45 12.28
N LEU A 43 1.23 -1.62 11.37
CA LEU A 43 -0.22 -1.42 11.24
C LEU A 43 -0.95 -2.73 10.88
N LEU A 44 -0.42 -3.51 9.92
CA LEU A 44 -1.05 -4.76 9.51
C LEU A 44 -1.02 -5.81 10.63
N ALA A 45 0.09 -5.91 11.38
CA ALA A 45 0.21 -6.80 12.54
C ALA A 45 -0.79 -6.43 13.65
N GLU A 46 -0.95 -5.14 13.92
CA GLU A 46 -1.94 -4.63 14.86
C GLU A 46 -3.36 -5.00 14.45
N ILE A 47 -3.71 -4.86 13.16
CA ILE A 47 -5.02 -5.26 12.64
C ILE A 47 -5.23 -6.77 12.73
N ALA A 48 -4.20 -7.57 12.43
CA ALA A 48 -4.27 -9.03 12.52
C ALA A 48 -4.48 -9.53 13.96
N GLY A 49 -3.91 -8.84 14.96
CA GLY A 49 -4.09 -9.16 16.38
C GLY A 49 -5.42 -8.67 16.95
N ASP A 50 -5.85 -7.46 16.59
CA ASP A 50 -7.15 -6.89 16.99
C ASP A 50 -7.74 -5.98 15.90
N GLY A 51 -8.74 -6.52 15.20
CA GLY A 51 -9.50 -5.82 14.17
C GLY A 51 -10.50 -4.76 14.67
N THR A 52 -10.52 -4.43 15.96
CA THR A 52 -11.40 -3.38 16.51
C THR A 52 -11.00 -2.01 15.94
N ILE A 53 -11.92 -1.32 15.23
CA ILE A 53 -11.62 -0.07 14.51
C ILE A 53 -11.42 1.14 15.44
N ASP A 54 -12.23 1.23 16.49
CA ASP A 54 -12.31 2.42 17.34
C ASP A 54 -11.32 2.34 18.49
N ARG A 55 -10.04 2.21 18.14
CA ARG A 55 -8.91 2.17 19.09
C ARG A 55 -7.75 3.06 18.60
N PRO A 56 -6.88 3.51 19.52
CA PRO A 56 -5.65 4.19 19.12
C PRO A 56 -4.68 3.22 18.45
N PHE A 57 -3.83 3.78 17.60
CA PHE A 57 -2.68 3.14 16.98
C PHE A 57 -1.53 4.16 16.93
N THR A 58 -0.32 3.70 17.23
CA THR A 58 0.88 4.53 17.23
C THR A 58 1.86 3.96 16.23
N TRP A 59 2.27 4.78 15.26
CA TRP A 59 3.32 4.41 14.32
C TRP A 59 4.64 4.25 15.09
N PRO A 60 5.33 3.09 15.00
CA PRO A 60 6.58 2.87 15.70
C PRO A 60 7.61 3.98 15.48
N ASP A 61 7.74 4.46 14.24
CA ASP A 61 8.84 5.37 13.86
C ASP A 61 8.42 6.86 13.91
N ALA A 62 7.12 7.17 14.01
CA ALA A 62 6.62 8.56 14.02
C ALA A 62 6.25 9.11 15.40
N GLY A 63 6.22 8.27 16.44
CA GLY A 63 5.90 8.65 17.82
C GLY A 63 4.51 9.28 18.03
N THR A 64 3.68 9.32 17.00
CA THR A 64 2.40 10.02 16.98
C THR A 64 1.26 9.01 17.04
N SER A 65 0.37 9.16 18.03
CA SER A 65 -0.83 8.34 18.15
C SER A 65 -1.96 8.91 17.29
N ILE A 66 -2.63 8.04 16.54
CA ILE A 66 -3.82 8.34 15.73
C ILE A 66 -4.89 7.28 15.97
N SER A 67 -6.13 7.49 15.54
CA SER A 67 -7.10 6.39 15.55
C SER A 67 -6.78 5.37 14.45
N LEU A 68 -6.98 4.08 14.74
CA LEU A 68 -6.81 3.01 13.75
C LEU A 68 -7.72 3.26 12.53
N ARG A 69 -8.92 3.78 12.76
CA ARG A 69 -9.83 4.26 11.71
C ARG A 69 -9.16 5.27 10.76
N LYS A 70 -8.42 6.24 11.29
CA LYS A 70 -7.70 7.26 10.51
C LYS A 70 -6.50 6.65 9.78
N ALA A 71 -5.75 5.76 10.45
CA ALA A 71 -4.62 5.05 9.85
C ALA A 71 -5.06 4.25 8.62
N VAL A 72 -6.12 3.45 8.77
CA VAL A 72 -6.69 2.63 7.70
C VAL A 72 -7.33 3.47 6.60
N HIS A 73 -7.96 4.61 6.95
CA HIS A 73 -8.46 5.54 5.94
C HIS A 73 -7.34 6.08 5.04
N ALA A 74 -6.15 6.34 5.61
CA ALA A 74 -4.99 6.81 4.85
C ALA A 74 -4.40 5.75 3.90
N LEU A 75 -4.64 4.46 4.15
CA LEU A 75 -4.30 3.39 3.20
C LEU A 75 -5.19 3.44 1.94
N GLY A 76 -6.40 3.97 2.04
CA GLY A 76 -7.37 3.99 0.94
C GLY A 76 -7.76 2.58 0.46
N THR A 77 -8.19 2.47 -0.79
CA THR A 77 -8.59 1.20 -1.42
C THR A 77 -7.41 0.55 -2.13
N CYS A 78 -6.39 0.13 -1.38
CA CYS A 78 -5.14 -0.44 -1.91
C CYS A 78 -5.04 -1.97 -1.80
N GLY A 79 -6.13 -2.67 -1.46
CA GLY A 79 -6.14 -4.13 -1.40
C GLY A 79 -5.52 -4.74 -0.14
N LEU A 80 -5.31 -3.95 0.93
CA LEU A 80 -4.68 -4.44 2.15
C LEU A 80 -5.65 -4.94 3.23
N VAL A 81 -6.83 -4.31 3.34
CA VAL A 81 -7.77 -4.57 4.45
C VAL A 81 -9.20 -4.72 3.97
N LYS A 82 -9.95 -5.58 4.65
CA LYS A 82 -11.40 -5.80 4.47
C LYS A 82 -12.14 -5.31 5.72
N ARG A 83 -13.42 -4.94 5.55
CA ARG A 83 -14.32 -4.56 6.65
C ARG A 83 -15.43 -5.59 6.74
N GLU A 84 -15.62 -6.16 7.93
CA GLU A 84 -16.49 -7.32 8.12
C GLU A 84 -17.33 -7.19 9.40
N GLY A 85 -18.48 -7.87 9.43
CA GLY A 85 -19.31 -8.01 10.63
C GLY A 85 -20.09 -6.77 11.09
N ARG A 86 -20.82 -6.97 12.19
CA ARG A 86 -21.51 -5.92 12.97
C ARG A 86 -21.31 -6.22 14.47
N PRO A 87 -20.64 -5.35 15.25
CA PRO A 87 -20.00 -4.10 14.82
C PRO A 87 -18.86 -4.35 13.82
N THR A 88 -18.55 -3.35 13.00
CA THR A 88 -17.52 -3.46 11.96
C THR A 88 -16.15 -3.72 12.56
N ARG A 89 -15.50 -4.78 12.08
CA ARG A 89 -14.10 -5.14 12.37
C ARG A 89 -13.29 -5.08 11.08
N LEU A 90 -11.98 -4.91 11.24
CA LEU A 90 -11.00 -5.03 10.18
C LEU A 90 -10.40 -6.43 10.16
N SER A 91 -10.15 -6.91 8.96
CA SER A 91 -9.34 -8.11 8.70
C SER A 91 -8.38 -7.80 7.54
N LEU A 92 -7.26 -8.52 7.50
CA LEU A 92 -6.34 -8.43 6.37
C LEU A 92 -6.92 -9.15 5.15
N THR A 93 -6.57 -8.68 3.94
CA THR A 93 -6.74 -9.50 2.74
C THR A 93 -5.77 -10.68 2.76
N ASP A 94 -6.00 -11.71 1.94
CA ASP A 94 -5.10 -12.85 1.87
C ASP A 94 -3.74 -12.42 1.32
N GLU A 95 -3.73 -11.45 0.40
CA GLU A 95 -2.54 -10.79 -0.12
C GLU A 95 -1.76 -10.04 0.97
N ALA A 96 -2.45 -9.28 1.83
CA ALA A 96 -1.79 -8.56 2.93
C ALA A 96 -1.26 -9.48 4.02
N SER A 97 -1.99 -10.55 4.36
CA SER A 97 -1.52 -11.56 5.31
C SER A 97 -0.21 -12.20 4.83
N TYR A 98 -0.16 -12.60 3.55
CA TYR A 98 1.07 -13.15 2.97
C TYR A 98 2.22 -12.16 2.95
N PHE A 99 1.99 -10.91 2.57
CA PHE A 99 3.02 -9.87 2.64
C PHE A 99 3.55 -9.72 4.07
N LEU A 100 2.66 -9.69 5.06
CA LEU A 100 3.05 -9.55 6.47
C LEU A 100 3.93 -10.72 6.94
N ASP A 101 3.55 -11.95 6.57
CA ASP A 101 4.22 -13.18 6.97
C ASP A 101 5.59 -13.37 6.27
N SER A 102 5.62 -13.16 4.95
CA SER A 102 6.82 -13.32 4.13
C SER A 102 7.80 -12.14 4.26
N GLY A 103 7.28 -10.93 4.43
CA GLY A 103 8.05 -9.69 4.28
C GLY A 103 8.46 -9.39 2.85
N ASP A 104 7.83 -9.99 1.84
CA ASP A 104 8.17 -9.81 0.43
C ASP A 104 7.71 -8.44 -0.10
N GLU A 105 8.64 -7.49 -0.16
CA GLU A 105 8.40 -6.11 -0.62
C GLU A 105 8.05 -6.04 -2.12
N LEU A 106 8.57 -6.95 -2.95
CA LEU A 106 8.19 -7.04 -4.35
C LEU A 106 6.73 -7.50 -4.49
N TYR A 107 6.29 -8.41 -3.63
CA TYR A 107 4.88 -8.81 -3.57
C TYR A 107 3.98 -7.64 -3.16
N LEU A 108 4.42 -6.78 -2.23
CA LEU A 108 3.69 -5.55 -1.89
C LEU A 108 3.57 -4.60 -3.09
N VAL A 109 4.65 -4.40 -3.84
CA VAL A 109 4.65 -3.59 -5.08
C VAL A 109 3.66 -4.17 -6.10
N ALA A 110 3.63 -5.49 -6.28
CA ALA A 110 2.68 -6.15 -7.16
C ALA A 110 1.23 -6.01 -6.67
N LEU A 111 0.99 -6.11 -5.37
CA LEU A 111 -0.30 -5.88 -4.73
C LEU A 111 -0.79 -4.45 -5.00
N PHE A 112 0.07 -3.45 -4.83
CA PHE A 112 -0.25 -2.06 -5.14
C PHE A 112 -0.50 -1.83 -6.63
N HIS A 113 0.31 -2.39 -7.52
CA HIS A 113 0.06 -2.34 -8.96
C HIS A 113 -1.30 -2.95 -9.35
N ALA A 114 -1.70 -4.04 -8.68
CA ALA A 114 -2.97 -4.68 -8.93
C ALA A 114 -4.18 -3.82 -8.52
N HIS A 115 -4.02 -2.93 -7.53
CA HIS A 115 -5.10 -2.16 -6.94
C HIS A 115 -5.07 -0.66 -7.23
N ILE A 116 -3.94 -0.11 -7.67
CA ILE A 116 -3.72 1.33 -7.82
C ILE A 116 -3.37 1.63 -9.27
N ARG A 117 -4.05 2.61 -9.85
CA ARG A 117 -3.76 3.08 -11.21
C ARG A 117 -2.40 3.77 -11.22
N PHE A 118 -1.64 3.50 -12.28
CA PHE A 118 -0.38 4.16 -12.54
C PHE A 118 0.64 3.92 -11.41
N PHE A 119 0.81 2.67 -11.00
CA PHE A 119 1.80 2.30 -9.97
C PHE A 119 2.97 1.58 -10.62
N GLY A 120 2.78 0.33 -11.06
CA GLY A 120 3.77 -0.36 -11.91
C GLY A 120 3.98 0.33 -13.26
N GLU A 121 2.95 0.99 -13.79
CA GLU A 121 3.05 1.79 -15.00
C GLU A 121 3.95 3.02 -14.81
N ALA A 122 4.01 3.59 -13.59
CA ALA A 122 4.93 4.67 -13.28
C ALA A 122 6.40 4.19 -13.30
N LEU A 123 6.65 2.97 -12.80
CA LEU A 123 7.97 2.35 -12.89
C LEU A 123 8.39 2.12 -14.34
N ALA A 124 7.49 1.60 -15.18
CA ALA A 124 7.74 1.42 -16.60
C ALA A 124 7.98 2.75 -17.34
N ALA A 125 7.22 3.79 -17.00
CA ALA A 125 7.37 5.12 -17.59
C ALA A 125 8.68 5.81 -17.20
N LEU A 126 9.19 5.58 -15.99
CA LEU A 126 10.42 6.19 -15.50
C LEU A 126 11.63 5.83 -16.37
N GLY A 127 11.70 4.60 -16.91
CA GLY A 127 12.83 4.15 -17.73
C GLY A 127 14.18 4.41 -17.06
N GLU A 128 15.05 5.17 -17.73
CA GLU A 128 16.36 5.59 -17.20
C GLU A 128 16.31 6.84 -16.31
N GLY A 129 15.17 7.53 -16.25
CA GLY A 129 14.92 8.66 -15.34
C GLY A 129 13.99 9.71 -15.92
N LEU A 130 13.02 10.15 -15.11
CA LEU A 130 12.17 11.32 -15.37
C LEU A 130 12.05 12.19 -14.13
N ALA A 131 11.87 13.49 -14.34
CA ALA A 131 11.42 14.40 -13.31
C ALA A 131 9.95 14.14 -12.94
N HIS A 132 9.55 14.57 -11.74
CA HIS A 132 8.20 14.31 -11.24
C HIS A 132 7.09 14.98 -12.08
N ASN A 133 7.37 16.13 -12.70
CA ASN A 133 6.44 16.80 -13.60
C ASN A 133 6.28 16.03 -14.92
N GLU A 134 7.38 15.56 -15.51
CA GLU A 134 7.35 14.75 -16.74
C GLU A 134 6.58 13.43 -16.50
N LEU A 135 6.80 12.78 -15.35
CA LEU A 135 6.04 11.59 -14.98
C LEU A 135 4.55 11.90 -14.74
N ASN A 136 4.21 13.10 -14.27
CA ASN A 136 2.81 13.55 -14.14
C ASN A 136 2.16 13.82 -15.50
N GLU A 137 2.92 14.35 -16.45
CA GLU A 137 2.50 14.53 -17.84
C GLU A 137 2.21 13.18 -18.50
N VAL A 138 3.07 12.17 -18.33
CA VAL A 138 2.82 10.80 -18.79
C VAL A 138 1.53 10.23 -18.18
N ALA A 139 1.31 10.43 -16.88
CA ALA A 139 0.08 9.99 -16.22
C ALA A 139 -1.17 10.62 -16.86
N ALA A 140 -1.11 11.91 -17.20
CA ALA A 140 -2.19 12.65 -17.81
C ALA A 140 -2.46 12.26 -19.26
N GLU A 141 -1.41 12.15 -20.08
CA GLU A 141 -1.51 11.98 -21.52
C GLU A 141 -1.75 10.52 -21.93
N VAL A 142 -1.08 9.58 -21.28
CA VAL A 142 -1.15 8.15 -21.65
C VAL A 142 -2.24 7.42 -20.86
N TYR A 143 -2.43 7.79 -19.59
CA TYR A 143 -3.32 7.07 -18.67
C TYR A 143 -4.59 7.86 -18.29
N GLY A 144 -4.74 9.10 -18.77
CA GLY A 144 -5.90 9.94 -18.51
C GLY A 144 -6.00 10.43 -17.05
N LEU A 145 -4.90 10.39 -16.29
CA LEU A 145 -4.85 10.76 -14.87
C LEU A 145 -4.35 12.20 -14.73
N ARG A 146 -5.27 13.16 -14.90
CA ARG A 146 -4.98 14.60 -14.78
C ARG A 146 -5.00 15.04 -13.32
N TRP A 147 -3.88 14.94 -12.64
CA TRP A 147 -3.73 15.46 -11.28
C TRP A 147 -3.17 16.89 -11.29
N ASP A 148 -3.82 17.78 -10.54
CA ASP A 148 -3.38 19.18 -10.38
C ASP A 148 -2.13 19.31 -9.50
N SER A 149 -1.79 18.27 -8.73
CA SER A 149 -0.66 18.23 -7.81
C SER A 149 0.25 17.05 -8.09
N LEU A 150 1.56 17.28 -7.96
CA LEU A 150 2.60 16.25 -8.07
C LEU A 150 2.60 15.24 -6.90
N ASP A 151 1.78 15.45 -5.86
CA ASP A 151 1.70 14.55 -4.70
C ASP A 151 1.38 13.10 -5.10
N GLN A 152 0.50 12.90 -6.09
CA GLN A 152 0.14 11.55 -6.55
C GLN A 152 1.33 10.81 -7.16
N VAL A 153 2.13 11.50 -7.97
CA VAL A 153 3.34 10.94 -8.58
C VAL A 153 4.43 10.73 -7.52
N ARG A 154 4.66 11.74 -6.66
CA ARG A 154 5.65 11.66 -5.59
C ARG A 154 5.41 10.46 -4.69
N ARG A 155 4.18 10.21 -4.25
CA ARG A 155 3.84 9.06 -3.39
C ARG A 155 4.12 7.72 -4.06
N ARG A 156 3.83 7.58 -5.36
CA ARG A 156 4.12 6.35 -6.12
C ARG A 156 5.62 6.09 -6.16
N VAL A 157 6.40 7.10 -6.55
CA VAL A 157 7.87 7.03 -6.53
C VAL A 157 8.40 6.75 -5.13
N TYR A 158 7.77 7.32 -4.10
CA TYR A 158 8.15 7.11 -2.71
C TYR A 158 8.03 5.64 -2.28
N TRP A 159 6.92 4.98 -2.63
CA TRP A 159 6.74 3.55 -2.38
C TRP A 159 7.68 2.69 -3.21
N LEU A 160 7.88 3.03 -4.49
CA LEU A 160 8.78 2.28 -5.38
C LEU A 160 10.26 2.38 -4.95
N ARG A 161 10.64 3.43 -4.21
CA ARG A 161 11.99 3.57 -3.63
C ARG A 161 12.16 2.85 -2.29
N ALA A 162 11.05 2.53 -1.63
CA ALA A 162 11.05 1.91 -0.32
C ALA A 162 11.13 0.38 -0.37
N ALA A 163 10.78 -0.20 -1.53
CA ALA A 163 10.71 -1.63 -1.81
C ALA A 163 11.83 -2.09 -2.75
#